data_AF-A0A8H7J0Y3-F1
#
_entry.id   AF-A0A8H7J0Y3-F1
#
_cell.length_a   1.000
_cell.length_b   1.000
_cell.length_c   1.000
_cell.angle_alpha   90.00
_cell.angle_beta   90.00
_cell.angle_gamma   90.00
#
_symmetry.space_group_name_H-M   'P 1'
#
loop_
_entity.id
_entity.type
_entity.pdbx_description
1 polymer ?
#
loop_
_entity_poly.entity_id
_entity_poly.type
_entity_poly.pdbx_seq_one_letter_code
_entity_poly.pdbx_strand_id
1 'polypeptide(L)'
;MADLKRKTYRTRSGFGDNAPPSTMPFPSKANFTAVELLAFFPNTLYRADVIYRMIANGGTRKSIWAIVNSHRDLEAEWSANCCGETMYKTMQKAGYTDWTIKKHELWHASLRASWDGGSLTVSDLQTAQSVAAKNVPFRNLAADVRMLPEGDDALDLTRMVQYCVQKNEDGWRYPNDYDELLELLGGPVQVRDENTDEAVFERWEHKKPPPPLARPTPPPQGVELLDGWKKTRRRSSLGKKGSGSGSETRLENVSPEPGSLNKRKAAKQSAQTRSVDAANVEIVDESETGGDYGMPYARQPAEYVPPPRVIVRTPAASSLIQVFKAEGAVGESDPYNAYAFGGPRRTPPYRYLSQIAQPHPWEISGWAENLRWAFEQRVLFAQTFPEASRWDESPEHMDCIEHERTQRVWASDELLEQMLQGD
;
A
#
# COMPACT_ATOMS: atom_id res chain seq x y z
N MET A 1 -39.59 -0.23 -20.84
CA MET A 1 -38.14 -0.47 -20.72
C MET A 1 -37.76 -0.25 -19.27
N ALA A 2 -37.32 -1.30 -18.58
CA ALA A 2 -36.95 -1.20 -17.16
C ALA A 2 -35.55 -0.61 -17.04
N ASP A 3 -35.46 0.52 -16.34
CA ASP A 3 -34.22 1.24 -16.08
C ASP A 3 -33.33 0.37 -15.18
N LEU A 4 -32.28 -0.22 -15.77
CA LEU A 4 -31.30 -1.04 -15.06
C LEU A 4 -30.51 -0.11 -14.15
N LYS A 5 -31.00 0.07 -12.92
CA LYS A 5 -30.28 0.77 -11.84
C LYS A 5 -28.91 0.10 -11.68
N ARG A 6 -27.88 0.71 -12.25
CA ARG A 6 -26.47 0.36 -12.01
C ARG A 6 -26.28 0.36 -10.51
N LYS A 7 -26.08 -0.81 -9.91
CA LYS A 7 -25.65 -0.92 -8.52
C LYS A 7 -24.31 -0.21 -8.44
N THR A 8 -24.29 0.96 -7.81
CA THR A 8 -23.06 1.64 -7.42
C THR A 8 -22.46 0.85 -6.27
N TYR A 9 -21.55 -0.06 -6.60
CA TYR A 9 -20.69 -0.64 -5.57
C TYR A 9 -19.84 0.49 -5.02
N ARG A 10 -19.97 0.78 -3.72
CA ARG A 10 -19.03 1.66 -3.02
C ARG A 10 -17.68 0.99 -3.10
N THR A 11 -16.78 1.54 -3.91
CA THR A 11 -15.37 1.18 -3.87
C THR A 11 -14.90 1.47 -2.44
N ARG A 12 -14.60 0.43 -1.66
CA ARG A 12 -14.01 0.63 -0.33
C ARG A 12 -12.70 1.40 -0.50
N SER A 13 -12.45 2.37 0.37
CA SER A 13 -11.14 3.04 0.41
C SER A 13 -10.09 1.98 0.71
N GLY A 14 -9.03 1.93 -0.10
CA GLY A 14 -7.92 0.99 0.10
C GLY A 14 -7.15 1.21 1.41
N PHE A 15 -7.40 2.34 2.10
CA PHE A 15 -6.69 2.70 3.31
C PHE A 15 -7.50 2.45 4.59
N GLY A 16 -8.74 1.94 4.51
CA GLY A 16 -9.58 1.68 5.67
C GLY A 16 -10.63 2.78 5.94
N ASP A 17 -11.66 2.43 6.69
CA ASP A 17 -12.85 3.27 6.88
C ASP A 17 -12.61 4.49 7.79
N ASN A 18 -11.56 4.47 8.63
CA ASN A 18 -11.23 5.61 9.50
C ASN A 18 -10.30 6.64 8.83
N ALA A 19 -9.75 6.32 7.64
CA ALA A 19 -8.93 7.27 6.90
C ALA A 19 -9.76 8.50 6.50
N PRO A 20 -9.28 9.73 6.76
CA PRO A 20 -9.97 10.94 6.33
C PRO A 20 -10.24 10.92 4.81
N PRO A 21 -11.38 11.44 4.34
CA PRO A 21 -11.70 11.45 2.92
C PRO A 21 -10.71 12.34 2.14
N SER A 22 -10.51 12.05 0.86
CA SER A 22 -9.65 12.87 -0.02
C SER A 22 -10.14 14.32 -0.17
N THR A 23 -11.43 14.58 0.12
CA THR A 23 -12.06 15.90 0.06
C THR A 23 -11.88 16.71 1.34
N MET A 24 -11.12 16.22 2.32
CA MET A 24 -10.82 16.97 3.53
C MET A 24 -9.95 18.20 3.19
N PRO A 25 -10.31 19.42 3.62
CA PRO A 25 -9.49 20.59 3.37
C PRO A 25 -8.21 20.57 4.20
N PHE A 26 -7.22 21.31 3.72
CA PHE A 26 -6.00 21.62 4.45
C PHE A 26 -6.05 23.05 5.05
N PRO A 27 -5.51 23.27 6.25
CA PRO A 27 -5.35 24.62 6.80
C PRO A 27 -4.42 25.45 5.91
N SER A 28 -4.72 26.73 5.74
CA SER A 28 -4.04 27.62 4.79
C SER A 28 -2.60 27.99 5.14
N LYS A 29 -2.16 27.73 6.38
CA LYS A 29 -0.80 28.03 6.86
C LYS A 29 -0.05 26.80 7.36
N ALA A 30 -0.60 25.61 7.10
CA ALA A 30 -0.01 24.37 7.58
C ALA A 30 1.16 23.93 6.70
N ASN A 31 2.21 23.41 7.35
CA ASN A 31 3.31 22.72 6.70
C ASN A 31 3.25 21.25 7.12
N PHE A 32 3.11 20.35 6.16
CA PHE A 32 3.11 18.90 6.41
C PHE A 32 4.27 18.25 5.68
N THR A 33 4.99 17.36 6.35
CA THR A 33 5.93 16.46 5.66
C THR A 33 5.15 15.48 4.78
N ALA A 34 5.81 14.88 3.78
CA ALA A 34 5.21 13.78 3.02
C ALA A 34 4.76 12.61 3.92
N VAL A 35 5.47 12.33 5.03
CA VAL A 35 5.09 11.27 5.98
C VAL A 35 3.82 11.64 6.74
N GLU A 36 3.68 12.88 7.21
CA GLU A 36 2.45 13.35 7.87
C GLU A 36 1.24 13.26 6.94
N LEU A 37 1.39 13.68 5.68
CA LEU A 37 0.34 13.56 4.67
C LEU A 37 -0.08 12.10 4.45
N LEU A 38 0.88 11.19 4.29
CA LEU A 38 0.61 9.78 3.99
C LEU A 38 0.13 8.98 5.21
N ALA A 39 0.56 9.33 6.42
CA ALA A 39 0.11 8.68 7.65
C ALA A 39 -1.32 9.10 8.02
N PHE A 40 -1.59 10.41 8.05
CA PHE A 40 -2.86 10.95 8.53
C PHE A 40 -3.91 11.13 7.42
N PHE A 41 -3.49 11.34 6.17
CA PHE A 41 -4.39 11.59 5.05
C PHE A 41 -4.07 10.72 3.81
N PRO A 42 -3.98 9.39 3.92
CA PRO A 42 -3.55 8.55 2.79
C PRO A 42 -4.47 8.62 1.57
N ASN A 43 -5.77 8.90 1.76
CA ASN A 43 -6.71 9.11 0.66
C ASN A 43 -6.35 10.34 -0.20
N THR A 44 -5.44 11.22 0.23
CA THR A 44 -4.97 12.35 -0.58
C THR A 44 -4.17 11.90 -1.81
N LEU A 45 -3.69 10.65 -1.85
CA LEU A 45 -3.12 10.01 -3.04
C LEU A 45 -4.11 9.89 -4.22
N TYR A 46 -5.41 10.09 -3.97
CA TYR A 46 -6.42 10.24 -5.02
C TYR A 46 -6.51 11.65 -5.60
N ARG A 47 -5.59 12.56 -5.22
CA ARG A 47 -5.55 13.95 -5.71
C ARG A 47 -4.27 14.21 -6.50
N ALA A 48 -4.45 14.85 -7.65
CA ALA A 48 -3.40 15.07 -8.64
C ALA A 48 -2.29 16.01 -8.15
N ASP A 49 -2.66 17.06 -7.44
CA ASP A 49 -1.76 18.04 -6.81
C ASP A 49 -0.83 17.40 -5.77
N VAL A 50 -1.34 16.50 -4.95
CA VAL A 50 -0.57 15.76 -3.96
C VAL A 50 0.41 14.81 -4.64
N ILE A 51 -0.06 14.04 -5.64
CA ILE A 51 0.81 13.17 -6.44
C ILE A 51 1.88 13.98 -7.17
N TYR A 52 1.52 15.14 -7.72
CA TYR A 52 2.45 16.05 -8.38
C TYR A 52 3.55 16.50 -7.42
N ARG A 53 3.17 17.03 -6.24
CA ARG A 53 4.12 17.45 -5.21
C ARG A 53 5.08 16.33 -4.81
N MET A 54 4.55 15.13 -4.57
CA MET A 54 5.37 13.99 -4.17
C MET A 54 6.42 13.65 -5.23
N ILE A 55 6.02 13.53 -6.49
CA ILE A 55 6.93 13.11 -7.57
C ILE A 55 7.91 14.21 -7.94
N ALA A 56 7.48 15.47 -7.96
CA ALA A 56 8.34 16.62 -8.21
C ALA A 56 9.48 16.73 -7.17
N ASN A 57 9.26 16.18 -5.98
CA ASN A 57 10.24 16.14 -4.89
C ASN A 57 10.87 14.75 -4.69
N GLY A 58 10.98 13.93 -5.75
CA GLY A 58 11.70 12.64 -5.69
C GLY A 58 10.90 11.46 -5.13
N GLY A 59 9.60 11.62 -4.90
CA GLY A 59 8.70 10.55 -4.49
C GLY A 59 8.58 9.46 -5.54
N THR A 60 8.91 8.23 -5.17
CA THR A 60 8.77 7.05 -6.01
C THR A 60 7.59 6.21 -5.54
N ARG A 61 7.13 5.28 -6.39
CA ARG A 61 6.17 4.25 -5.99
C ARG A 61 6.65 3.48 -4.77
N LYS A 62 7.96 3.23 -4.66
CA LYS A 62 8.55 2.42 -3.60
C LYS A 62 8.61 3.18 -2.28
N SER A 63 9.07 4.42 -2.28
CA SER A 63 9.13 5.24 -1.05
C SER A 63 7.73 5.56 -0.52
N ILE A 64 6.77 5.92 -1.37
CA ILE A 64 5.35 6.15 -0.97
C ILE A 64 4.74 4.87 -0.38
N TRP A 65 4.94 3.73 -1.05
CA TRP A 65 4.49 2.42 -0.57
C TRP A 65 5.09 2.07 0.80
N ALA A 66 6.40 2.33 0.98
CA ALA A 66 7.10 2.04 2.23
C ALA A 66 6.59 2.91 3.38
N ILE A 67 6.37 4.21 3.14
CA ILE A 67 5.81 5.14 4.13
C ILE A 67 4.42 4.68 4.57
N VAL A 68 3.51 4.45 3.63
CA VAL A 68 2.12 4.08 3.93
C VAL A 68 2.07 2.76 4.73
N ASN A 69 2.75 1.71 4.27
CA ASN A 69 2.72 0.42 4.97
C ASN A 69 3.47 0.41 6.32
N SER A 70 4.34 1.38 6.58
CA SER A 70 5.03 1.51 7.87
C SER A 70 4.22 2.27 8.90
N HIS A 71 3.52 3.32 8.47
CA HIS A 71 2.77 4.19 9.39
C HIS A 71 1.30 3.79 9.55
N ARG A 72 0.75 2.95 8.68
CA ARG A 72 -0.68 2.59 8.70
C ARG A 72 -0.92 1.13 9.07
N ASP A 73 -1.99 0.89 9.81
CA ASP A 73 -2.58 -0.43 9.98
C ASP A 73 -3.66 -0.66 8.93
N LEU A 74 -3.27 -1.36 7.86
CA LEU A 74 -4.15 -1.70 6.75
C LEU A 74 -4.73 -3.10 6.93
N GLU A 75 -5.95 -3.33 6.42
CA GLU A 75 -6.58 -4.67 6.46
C GLU A 75 -5.75 -5.72 5.74
N ALA A 76 -5.05 -5.30 4.68
CA ALA A 76 -4.08 -6.07 3.93
C ALA A 76 -2.92 -5.15 3.56
N GLU A 77 -1.73 -5.72 3.34
CA GLU A 77 -0.60 -4.97 2.81
C GLU A 77 -1.01 -4.27 1.51
N TRP A 78 -0.83 -2.95 1.47
CA TRP A 78 -1.07 -2.23 0.23
C TRP A 78 0.09 -2.51 -0.69
N SER A 79 -0.12 -3.34 -1.71
CA SER A 79 0.99 -3.77 -2.58
C SER A 79 1.60 -2.59 -3.34
N ALA A 80 2.87 -2.71 -3.72
CA ALA A 80 3.53 -1.73 -4.57
C ALA A 80 2.77 -1.52 -5.90
N ASN A 81 2.15 -2.58 -6.44
CA ASN A 81 1.32 -2.50 -7.65
C ASN A 81 0.06 -1.64 -7.41
N CYS A 82 -0.65 -1.87 -6.32
CA CYS A 82 -1.82 -1.05 -5.95
C CYS A 82 -1.42 0.43 -5.73
N CYS A 83 -0.23 0.68 -5.18
CA CYS A 83 0.33 2.02 -5.08
C CYS A 83 0.53 2.66 -6.46
N GLY A 84 1.23 1.98 -7.36
CA GLY A 84 1.43 2.46 -8.73
C GLY A 84 0.12 2.71 -9.45
N GLU A 85 -0.82 1.77 -9.40
CA GLU A 85 -2.12 1.89 -10.04
C GLU A 85 -2.93 3.08 -9.49
N THR A 86 -2.89 3.30 -8.17
CA THR A 86 -3.52 4.47 -7.54
C THR A 86 -2.92 5.77 -8.08
N MET A 87 -1.60 5.87 -8.10
CA MET A 87 -0.89 7.04 -8.62
C MET A 87 -1.24 7.30 -10.09
N TYR A 88 -1.15 6.29 -10.96
CA TYR A 88 -1.45 6.42 -12.39
C TYR A 88 -2.92 6.78 -12.65
N LYS A 89 -3.87 6.14 -11.96
CA LYS A 89 -5.29 6.49 -12.08
C LYS A 89 -5.53 7.95 -11.66
N THR A 90 -4.86 8.42 -10.61
CA THR A 90 -4.95 9.81 -10.16
C THR A 90 -4.37 10.76 -11.21
N MET A 91 -3.20 10.44 -11.77
CA MET A 91 -2.57 11.23 -12.84
C MET A 91 -3.46 11.33 -14.08
N GLN A 92 -4.03 10.21 -14.53
CA GLN A 92 -4.90 10.17 -15.70
C GLN A 92 -6.17 11.01 -15.48
N LYS A 93 -6.76 10.95 -14.28
CA LYS A 93 -7.95 11.73 -13.93
C LYS A 93 -7.69 13.24 -13.91
N ALA A 94 -6.45 13.66 -13.74
CA ALA A 94 -6.06 15.07 -13.76
C ALA A 94 -6.16 15.71 -15.16
N GLY A 95 -6.43 14.90 -16.20
CA GLY A 95 -6.61 15.39 -17.57
C GLY A 95 -5.30 15.56 -18.35
N TYR A 96 -4.16 15.17 -17.76
CA TYR A 96 -2.89 15.12 -18.47
C TYR A 96 -2.78 13.79 -19.22
N THR A 97 -2.97 13.83 -20.54
CA THR A 97 -2.77 12.66 -21.40
C THR A 97 -1.35 12.13 -21.23
N ASP A 98 -1.21 10.83 -21.00
CA ASP A 98 0.08 10.14 -20.82
C ASP A 98 0.93 10.63 -19.64
N TRP A 99 0.35 11.29 -18.64
CA TRP A 99 1.12 11.59 -17.43
C TRP A 99 1.48 10.31 -16.69
N THR A 100 2.78 10.03 -16.68
CA THR A 100 3.43 8.93 -15.96
C THR A 100 4.56 9.51 -15.13
N ILE A 101 5.07 8.76 -14.14
CA ILE A 101 6.26 9.15 -13.37
C ILE A 101 7.44 9.45 -14.32
N LYS A 102 7.67 8.61 -15.34
CA LYS A 102 8.77 8.80 -16.31
C LYS A 102 8.61 10.08 -17.14
N LYS A 103 7.39 10.35 -17.59
CA LYS A 103 7.11 11.56 -18.36
C LYS A 103 7.00 12.80 -17.47
N HIS A 104 6.86 12.65 -16.14
CA HIS A 104 6.66 13.77 -15.22
C HIS A 104 7.75 14.82 -15.35
N GLU A 105 9.02 14.43 -15.48
CA GLU A 105 10.13 15.37 -15.69
C GLU A 105 9.93 16.29 -16.91
N LEU A 106 9.35 15.79 -18.00
CA LEU A 106 9.06 16.60 -19.19
C LEU A 106 8.03 17.68 -18.89
N TRP A 107 7.01 17.36 -18.09
CA TRP A 107 5.99 18.32 -17.66
C TRP A 107 6.55 19.29 -16.63
N HIS A 108 7.28 18.75 -15.66
CA HIS A 108 7.88 19.47 -14.55
C HIS A 108 8.97 20.43 -15.03
N ALA A 109 9.69 20.14 -16.12
CA ALA A 109 10.73 21.01 -16.68
C ALA A 109 10.27 22.46 -16.87
N SER A 110 9.04 22.66 -17.33
CA SER A 110 8.45 24.00 -17.51
C SER A 110 8.15 24.74 -16.19
N LEU A 111 7.88 24.00 -15.12
CA LEU A 111 7.52 24.52 -13.80
C LEU A 111 8.70 24.52 -12.83
N ARG A 112 9.78 23.82 -13.15
CA ARG A 112 10.96 23.59 -12.30
C ARG A 112 11.60 24.90 -11.84
N ALA A 113 11.63 25.93 -12.69
CA ALA A 113 12.19 27.23 -12.35
C ALA A 113 11.36 27.99 -11.29
N SER A 114 10.07 27.71 -11.19
CA SER A 114 9.14 28.31 -10.21
C SER A 114 8.79 27.37 -9.07
N TRP A 115 9.23 26.11 -9.12
CA TRP A 115 8.92 25.10 -8.12
C TRP A 115 9.86 25.24 -6.93
N ASP A 116 9.29 25.42 -5.76
CA ASP A 116 10.03 25.41 -4.50
C ASP A 116 9.95 24.01 -3.89
N GLY A 117 10.99 23.19 -4.12
CA GLY A 117 11.07 21.84 -3.56
C GLY A 117 11.23 21.81 -2.03
N GLY A 118 11.60 22.92 -1.42
CA GLY A 118 11.65 23.08 0.04
C GLY A 118 10.29 23.40 0.67
N SER A 119 9.29 23.74 -0.14
CA SER A 119 7.98 24.14 0.35
C SER A 119 7.16 22.94 0.82
N LEU A 120 6.87 22.91 2.12
CA LEU A 120 6.01 21.92 2.75
C LEU A 120 4.56 22.40 2.90
N THR A 121 4.23 23.59 2.40
CA THR A 121 2.89 24.17 2.53
C THR A 121 1.85 23.25 1.87
N VAL A 122 0.69 23.16 2.52
CA VAL A 122 -0.48 22.46 1.97
C VAL A 122 -1.58 23.42 1.53
N SER A 123 -1.32 24.74 1.59
CA SER A 123 -2.24 25.80 1.20
C SER A 123 -2.70 25.70 -0.26
N ASP A 124 -1.78 25.30 -1.12
CA ASP A 124 -1.96 25.34 -2.57
C ASP A 124 -2.52 24.02 -3.11
N LEU A 125 -2.66 23.01 -2.23
CA LEU A 125 -3.26 21.74 -2.57
C LEU A 125 -4.79 21.89 -2.66
N GLN A 126 -5.29 21.90 -3.89
CA GLN A 126 -6.70 22.03 -4.26
C GLN A 126 -7.63 21.05 -3.53
N THR A 127 -8.46 21.58 -2.62
CA THR A 127 -9.56 20.80 -2.06
C THR A 127 -10.63 20.61 -3.13
N ALA A 128 -11.02 19.36 -3.40
CA ALA A 128 -12.10 19.08 -4.34
C ALA A 128 -13.36 19.88 -3.93
N GLN A 129 -13.84 20.77 -4.80
CA GLN A 129 -14.88 21.76 -4.50
C GLN A 129 -16.26 21.17 -4.16
N SER A 130 -16.43 19.84 -4.15
CA SER A 130 -17.77 19.29 -4.31
C SER A 130 -18.61 19.17 -3.03
N VAL A 131 -18.02 19.04 -1.84
CA VAL A 131 -18.75 19.08 -0.55
C VAL A 131 -17.73 19.36 0.56
N ALA A 132 -17.97 20.36 1.42
CA ALA A 132 -17.16 20.55 2.61
C ALA A 132 -17.23 19.28 3.49
N ALA A 133 -16.13 18.53 3.56
CA ALA A 133 -16.07 17.34 4.40
C ALA A 133 -16.26 17.74 5.87
N LYS A 134 -16.98 16.89 6.60
CA LYS A 134 -17.26 17.12 8.02
C LYS A 134 -15.95 17.12 8.82
N ASN A 135 -15.79 18.09 9.70
CA ASN A 135 -14.65 18.14 10.61
C ASN A 135 -14.49 16.83 11.39
N VAL A 136 -13.24 16.43 11.61
CA VAL A 136 -12.87 15.21 12.33
C VAL A 136 -12.16 15.56 13.62
N PRO A 137 -12.39 14.84 14.74
CA PRO A 137 -11.56 15.00 15.93
C PRO A 137 -10.09 14.76 15.59
N PHE A 138 -9.17 15.60 16.08
CA PHE A 138 -7.73 15.40 15.84
C PHE A 138 -7.25 14.02 16.27
N ARG A 139 -7.72 13.51 17.43
CA ARG A 139 -7.39 12.15 17.89
C ARG A 139 -7.79 11.06 16.88
N ASN A 140 -8.83 11.29 16.07
CA ASN A 140 -9.29 10.31 15.10
C ASN A 140 -8.37 10.25 13.86
N LEU A 141 -7.50 11.24 13.64
CA LEU A 141 -6.46 11.14 12.61
C LEU A 141 -5.45 10.03 12.93
N ALA A 142 -5.28 9.68 14.21
CA ALA A 142 -4.47 8.53 14.62
C ALA A 142 -5.19 7.18 14.48
N ALA A 143 -6.46 7.16 14.05
CA ALA A 143 -7.16 5.90 13.81
C ALA A 143 -6.52 5.17 12.61
N ASP A 144 -6.21 3.90 12.81
CA ASP A 144 -5.47 3.04 11.87
C ASP A 144 -4.03 3.56 11.56
N VAL A 145 -3.46 4.39 12.43
CA VAL A 145 -2.04 4.78 12.37
C VAL A 145 -1.24 3.87 13.30
N ARG A 146 -0.42 2.99 12.72
CA ARG A 146 0.45 2.04 13.43
C ARG A 146 1.54 2.75 14.22
N MET A 147 2.15 3.76 13.60
CA MET A 147 3.28 4.51 14.13
C MET A 147 3.09 5.97 13.75
N LEU A 148 3.11 6.86 14.74
CA LEU A 148 3.12 8.30 14.45
C LEU A 148 4.44 8.67 13.76
N PRO A 149 4.45 9.66 12.85
CA PRO A 149 5.70 10.22 12.35
C PRO A 149 6.56 10.71 13.52
N GLU A 150 7.89 10.64 13.39
CA GLU A 150 8.83 11.05 14.45
C GLU A 150 10.07 11.72 13.83
N GLY A 151 10.81 12.50 14.63
CA GLY A 151 12.07 13.11 14.21
C GLY A 151 11.90 14.02 12.99
N ASP A 152 12.72 13.78 11.96
CA ASP A 152 12.71 14.55 10.70
C ASP A 152 11.49 14.26 9.81
N ASP A 153 10.71 13.21 10.12
CA ASP A 153 9.48 12.86 9.42
C ASP A 153 8.24 13.56 10.01
N ALA A 154 8.37 14.33 11.10
CA ALA A 154 7.27 14.97 11.83
C ALA A 154 7.39 16.49 11.92
N LEU A 155 6.25 17.19 11.89
CA LEU A 155 6.11 18.61 12.17
C LEU A 155 4.88 18.86 13.09
N ASP A 156 4.11 19.90 12.79
CA ASP A 156 3.06 20.42 13.66
C ASP A 156 1.87 19.46 13.79
N LEU A 157 1.46 18.82 12.70
CA LEU A 157 0.29 17.94 12.70
C LEU A 157 0.51 16.73 13.62
N THR A 158 1.70 16.14 13.58
CA THR A 158 2.07 15.04 14.46
C THR A 158 1.95 15.44 15.93
N ARG A 159 2.48 16.63 16.30
CA ARG A 159 2.41 17.16 17.67
C ARG A 159 0.96 17.36 18.11
N MET A 160 0.11 17.89 17.24
CA MET A 160 -1.31 18.11 17.52
C MET A 160 -2.08 16.80 17.73
N VAL A 161 -1.88 15.83 16.84
CA VAL A 161 -2.51 14.51 16.95
C VAL A 161 -2.06 13.80 18.21
N GLN A 162 -0.75 13.80 18.48
CA GLN A 162 -0.16 13.19 19.67
C GLN A 162 -0.71 13.83 20.96
N TYR A 163 -0.83 15.16 21.02
CA TYR A 163 -1.42 15.87 22.14
C TYR A 163 -2.87 15.42 22.41
N CYS A 164 -3.71 15.40 21.37
CA CYS A 164 -5.12 15.02 21.51
C CYS A 164 -5.30 13.55 21.91
N VAL A 165 -4.45 12.65 21.40
CA VAL A 165 -4.44 11.23 21.79
C VAL A 165 -4.04 11.05 23.25
N GLN A 166 -2.96 11.70 23.69
CA GLN A 166 -2.44 11.56 25.06
C GLN A 166 -3.36 12.18 26.12
N LYS A 167 -3.99 13.32 25.81
CA LYS A 167 -4.92 14.00 26.72
C LYS A 167 -6.33 13.42 26.65
N ASN A 168 -6.61 12.54 25.70
CA ASN A 168 -7.95 12.02 25.40
C ASN A 168 -8.98 13.16 25.22
N GLU A 169 -8.58 14.22 24.53
CA GLU A 169 -9.41 15.40 24.33
C GLU A 169 -10.24 15.31 23.04
N ASP A 170 -11.55 15.52 23.21
CA ASP A 170 -12.54 15.43 22.13
C ASP A 170 -13.00 16.79 21.61
N GLY A 171 -12.46 17.88 22.17
CA GLY A 171 -12.80 19.25 21.81
C GLY A 171 -12.28 19.60 20.42
N TRP A 172 -11.00 19.33 20.16
CA TRP A 172 -10.30 19.77 18.97
C TRP A 172 -10.78 19.07 17.68
N ARG A 173 -11.07 19.87 16.66
CA ARG A 173 -11.64 19.47 15.37
C ARG A 173 -10.74 19.96 14.23
N TYR A 174 -10.19 19.01 13.47
CA TYR A 174 -9.52 19.30 12.21
C TYR A 174 -10.55 19.53 11.08
N PRO A 175 -10.32 20.49 10.16
CA PRO A 175 -9.20 21.45 10.14
C PRO A 175 -9.48 22.75 10.91
N ASN A 176 -10.70 22.96 11.42
CA ASN A 176 -11.13 24.25 11.96
C ASN A 176 -10.28 24.77 13.11
N ASP A 177 -9.94 23.91 14.07
CA ASP A 177 -9.27 24.32 15.29
C ASP A 177 -7.74 24.19 15.17
N TYR A 178 -7.21 24.10 13.94
CA TYR A 178 -5.79 23.87 13.69
C TYR A 178 -4.92 25.00 14.25
N ASP A 179 -5.25 26.26 13.94
CA ASP A 179 -4.46 27.41 14.36
C ASP A 179 -4.47 27.60 15.88
N GLU A 180 -5.63 27.42 16.52
CA GLU A 180 -5.80 27.56 17.97
C GLU A 180 -5.08 26.45 18.74
N LEU A 181 -5.14 25.20 18.24
CA LEU A 181 -4.38 24.10 18.81
C LEU A 181 -2.88 24.30 18.59
N LEU A 182 -2.45 24.84 17.45
CA LEU A 182 -1.05 25.15 17.20
C LEU A 182 -0.52 26.19 18.18
N GLU A 183 -1.29 27.26 18.39
CA GLU A 183 -0.96 28.32 19.35
C GLU A 183 -0.84 27.77 20.77
N LEU A 184 -1.77 26.90 21.18
CA LEU A 184 -1.72 26.21 22.48
C LEU A 184 -0.43 25.39 22.65
N LEU A 185 0.09 24.81 21.56
CA LEU A 185 1.33 24.03 21.53
C LEU A 185 2.59 24.89 21.36
N GLY A 186 2.48 26.22 21.43
CA GLY A 186 3.62 27.14 21.33
C GLY A 186 3.97 27.56 19.91
N GLY A 187 3.07 27.35 18.96
CA GLY A 187 3.22 27.78 17.57
C GLY A 187 3.92 26.77 16.64
N PRO A 188 4.11 27.17 15.36
CA PRO A 188 4.70 26.33 14.32
C PRO A 188 6.15 25.94 14.64
N VAL A 189 6.52 24.69 14.36
CA VAL A 189 7.92 24.24 14.39
C VAL A 189 8.67 24.83 13.20
N GLN A 190 9.94 25.20 13.42
CA GLN A 190 10.84 25.58 12.34
C GLN A 190 11.09 24.39 11.40
N VAL A 191 10.69 24.54 10.13
CA VAL A 191 11.02 23.59 9.07
C VAL A 191 12.53 23.57 8.84
N ARG A 192 13.12 22.37 8.80
CA ARG A 192 14.53 22.14 8.48
C ARG A 192 14.66 21.43 7.14
N ASP A 193 15.87 21.42 6.59
CA ASP A 193 16.17 20.74 5.32
C ASP A 193 15.85 19.24 5.39
N GLU A 194 16.01 18.61 6.55
CA GLU A 194 15.68 17.20 6.73
C GLU A 194 14.18 16.90 6.68
N ASN A 195 13.33 17.93 6.85
CA ASN A 195 11.88 17.79 6.76
C ASN A 195 11.35 17.88 5.32
N THR A 196 12.18 18.31 4.36
CA THR A 196 11.77 18.47 2.95
C THR A 196 11.31 17.13 2.36
N ASP A 197 10.39 17.19 1.39
CA ASP A 197 9.87 16.00 0.74
C ASP A 197 10.99 15.19 0.08
N GLU A 198 11.98 15.86 -0.53
CA GLU A 198 13.16 15.22 -1.14
C GLU A 198 13.95 14.40 -0.12
N ALA A 199 14.34 15.01 1.00
CA ALA A 199 15.07 14.33 2.06
C ALA A 199 14.25 13.18 2.69
N VAL A 200 12.92 13.35 2.82
CA VAL A 200 12.02 12.29 3.26
C VAL A 200 12.04 11.13 2.28
N PHE A 201 11.81 11.36 1.00
CA PHE A 201 11.71 10.27 0.02
C PHE A 201 13.03 9.51 -0.15
N GLU A 202 14.16 10.21 -0.12
CA GLU A 202 15.49 9.59 -0.11
C GLU A 202 15.65 8.62 1.08
N ARG A 203 15.30 9.06 2.29
CA ARG A 203 15.35 8.20 3.49
C ARG A 203 14.45 6.97 3.40
N TRP A 204 13.34 7.05 2.68
CA TRP A 204 12.32 6.01 2.61
C TRP A 204 12.48 5.08 1.39
N GLU A 205 13.31 5.44 0.40
CA GLU A 205 13.50 4.67 -0.84
C GLU A 205 14.01 3.24 -0.60
N HIS A 206 14.83 3.04 0.44
CA HIS A 206 15.41 1.73 0.77
C HIS A 206 14.79 1.07 2.00
N LYS A 207 13.79 1.70 2.64
CA LYS A 207 13.13 1.13 3.82
C LYS A 207 12.18 0.01 3.41
N LYS A 208 12.30 -1.13 4.11
CA LYS A 208 11.34 -2.23 4.02
C LYS A 208 10.27 -2.03 5.10
N PRO A 209 8.98 -1.96 4.74
CA PRO A 209 7.94 -1.79 5.74
C PRO A 209 7.88 -3.01 6.67
N PRO A 210 7.48 -2.81 7.95
CA PRO A 210 7.21 -3.92 8.85
C PRO A 210 6.05 -4.77 8.30
N PRO A 211 6.06 -6.10 8.56
CA PRO A 211 4.97 -6.97 8.13
C PRO A 211 3.63 -6.47 8.69
N PRO A 212 2.52 -6.63 7.95
CA PRO A 212 1.20 -6.27 8.44
C PRO A 212 0.90 -6.92 9.79
N LEU A 213 0.28 -6.18 10.71
CA LEU A 213 -0.20 -6.77 11.95
C LEU A 213 -1.20 -7.88 11.62
N ALA A 214 -1.01 -9.06 12.23
CA ALA A 214 -1.93 -10.17 12.08
C ALA A 214 -3.31 -9.70 12.53
N ARG A 215 -4.31 -9.83 11.64
CA ARG A 215 -5.68 -9.48 11.98
C ARG A 215 -6.09 -10.29 13.23
N PRO A 216 -6.65 -9.66 14.28
CA PRO A 216 -7.23 -10.40 15.37
C PRO A 216 -8.19 -11.41 14.76
N THR A 217 -7.91 -12.70 14.95
CA THR A 217 -8.78 -13.75 14.41
C THR A 217 -10.17 -13.47 14.99
N PRO A 218 -11.21 -13.27 14.16
CA PRO A 218 -12.55 -13.08 14.67
C PRO A 218 -12.80 -14.21 15.66
N PRO A 219 -13.31 -13.94 16.88
CA PRO A 219 -13.58 -15.00 17.83
C PRO A 219 -14.44 -16.05 17.11
N PRO A 220 -14.10 -17.34 17.21
CA PRO A 220 -14.75 -18.39 16.46
C PRO A 220 -16.27 -18.25 16.63
N GLN A 221 -16.95 -18.02 15.51
CA GLN A 221 -18.40 -17.89 15.44
C GLN A 221 -19.00 -19.23 15.88
N GLY A 222 -19.25 -19.38 17.18
CA GLY A 222 -19.62 -20.67 17.77
C GLY A 222 -19.41 -20.77 19.27
N VAL A 223 -18.65 -19.86 19.90
CA VAL A 223 -18.77 -19.69 21.36
C VAL A 223 -20.01 -18.82 21.59
N GLU A 224 -21.17 -19.46 21.74
CA GLU A 224 -22.34 -18.84 22.34
C GLU A 224 -21.88 -18.16 23.63
N LEU A 225 -21.80 -16.83 23.60
CA LEU A 225 -21.71 -16.01 24.79
C LEU A 225 -22.96 -16.35 25.60
N LEU A 226 -22.76 -17.21 26.60
CA LEU A 226 -23.73 -17.58 27.62
C LEU A 226 -24.56 -16.34 27.99
N ASP A 227 -25.88 -16.47 27.86
CA ASP A 227 -26.96 -15.47 27.84
C ASP A 227 -27.07 -14.51 29.07
N GLY A 228 -25.96 -14.13 29.70
CA GLY A 228 -25.94 -13.41 30.97
C GLY A 228 -26.12 -11.89 30.91
N TRP A 229 -25.85 -11.22 29.78
CA TRP A 229 -25.67 -9.74 29.81
C TRP A 229 -26.78 -8.89 29.19
N LYS A 230 -27.95 -9.45 28.86
CA LYS A 230 -29.11 -8.66 28.40
C LYS A 230 -29.95 -8.10 29.55
N LYS A 231 -29.38 -7.24 30.39
CA LYS A 231 -30.08 -6.23 31.23
C LYS A 231 -29.06 -5.09 31.41
N THR A 232 -29.21 -3.84 30.96
CA THR A 232 -30.37 -2.96 30.99
C THR A 232 -30.08 -1.78 30.06
N ARG A 233 -30.76 -1.66 28.91
CA ARG A 233 -30.84 -0.37 28.19
C ARG A 233 -32.30 -0.12 27.83
N ARG A 234 -33.11 0.04 28.88
CA ARG A 234 -34.45 0.62 28.76
C ARG A 234 -34.27 2.12 28.45
N ARG A 235 -34.75 2.53 27.28
CA ARG A 235 -35.11 3.92 26.98
C ARG A 235 -36.02 4.44 28.10
N SER A 236 -35.56 5.37 28.92
CA SER A 236 -36.42 6.22 29.75
C SER A 236 -36.58 7.57 29.06
N SER A 237 -37.63 7.69 28.26
CA SER A 237 -38.24 8.97 27.93
C SER A 237 -39.16 9.39 29.07
N LEU A 238 -39.11 10.69 29.41
CA LEU A 238 -39.98 11.46 30.31
C LEU A 238 -39.67 11.42 31.83
N GLY A 239 -39.21 12.57 32.32
CA GLY A 239 -39.91 13.25 33.42
C GLY A 239 -39.18 13.46 34.75
N LYS A 240 -38.82 14.73 34.99
CA LYS A 240 -39.21 15.52 36.17
C LYS A 240 -38.55 15.21 37.54
N LYS A 241 -37.82 16.23 38.02
CA LYS A 241 -37.60 16.69 39.41
C LYS A 241 -37.59 15.65 40.54
N GLY A 242 -36.46 15.58 41.25
CA GLY A 242 -36.40 15.02 42.60
C GLY A 242 -35.05 15.25 43.25
N SER A 243 -35.05 16.08 44.29
CA SER A 243 -33.96 16.35 45.24
C SER A 243 -33.77 15.17 46.20
N GLY A 244 -32.53 14.93 46.66
CA GLY A 244 -32.19 14.05 47.80
C GLY A 244 -30.94 13.23 47.49
N SER A 245 -29.76 13.60 48.01
CA SER A 245 -29.25 13.33 49.37
C SER A 245 -28.80 11.88 49.57
N GLY A 246 -27.48 11.74 49.75
CA GLY A 246 -26.84 10.73 50.61
C GLY A 246 -26.74 9.30 50.09
N SER A 247 -25.52 8.83 49.80
CA SER A 247 -24.76 8.03 50.78
C SER A 247 -23.44 7.55 50.18
N GLU A 248 -22.36 7.80 50.91
CA GLU A 248 -21.06 7.15 50.74
C GLU A 248 -21.20 5.64 50.91
N THR A 249 -20.49 4.87 50.09
CA THR A 249 -20.06 3.52 50.48
C THR A 249 -18.69 3.23 49.87
N ARG A 250 -17.72 3.37 50.76
CA ARG A 250 -16.37 2.81 50.78
C ARG A 250 -16.41 1.28 50.60
N LEU A 251 -15.29 0.70 50.12
CA LEU A 251 -14.84 -0.71 50.13
C LEU A 251 -14.31 -1.04 48.71
N GLU A 252 -13.19 -1.71 48.47
CA GLU A 252 -12.08 -2.16 49.30
C GLU A 252 -10.99 -2.65 48.32
N ASN A 253 -9.73 -2.52 48.70
CA ASN A 253 -8.56 -3.00 47.97
C ASN A 253 -8.55 -4.53 47.89
N VAL A 254 -8.32 -5.11 46.70
CA VAL A 254 -7.69 -6.43 46.57
C VAL A 254 -6.70 -6.41 45.41
N SER A 255 -5.42 -6.43 45.78
CA SER A 255 -4.29 -6.75 44.93
C SER A 255 -4.18 -8.27 44.76
N PRO A 256 -3.62 -8.75 43.65
CA PRO A 256 -2.69 -9.88 43.80
C PRO A 256 -1.35 -9.65 43.10
N GLU A 257 -0.35 -10.16 43.80
CA GLU A 257 1.08 -10.18 43.52
C GLU A 257 1.51 -10.88 42.22
N PRO A 258 2.77 -10.66 41.80
CA PRO A 258 3.29 -11.08 40.51
C PRO A 258 3.90 -12.48 40.55
N GLY A 259 3.45 -13.35 39.63
CA GLY A 259 4.04 -14.64 39.35
C GLY A 259 5.33 -14.52 38.51
N SER A 260 6.45 -14.85 39.14
CA SER A 260 7.78 -15.10 38.59
C SER A 260 7.88 -16.48 37.90
N LEU A 261 9.01 -16.73 37.21
CA LEU A 261 9.48 -17.96 36.53
C LEU A 261 9.20 -17.95 35.00
N ASN A 262 10.13 -18.19 34.07
CA ASN A 262 11.48 -18.75 34.17
C ASN A 262 12.34 -18.35 32.96
N LYS A 263 13.64 -18.25 33.26
CA LYS A 263 14.78 -18.18 32.35
C LYS A 263 14.77 -19.30 31.30
N ARG A 264 15.06 -18.96 30.04
CA ARG A 264 15.83 -19.83 29.13
C ARG A 264 16.84 -18.97 28.37
N LYS A 265 18.09 -19.04 28.84
CA LYS A 265 19.29 -18.63 28.12
C LYS A 265 20.00 -19.88 27.60
N ALA A 266 20.80 -19.63 26.57
CA ALA A 266 21.86 -20.46 26.00
C ALA A 266 21.39 -21.52 24.98
N ALA A 267 22.13 -21.82 23.93
CA ALA A 267 23.27 -21.21 23.24
C ALA A 267 23.58 -22.21 22.11
N LYS A 268 23.90 -21.75 20.91
CA LYS A 268 24.90 -22.44 20.09
C LYS A 268 25.49 -21.49 19.06
N GLN A 269 26.63 -20.97 19.47
CA GLN A 269 27.68 -20.44 18.61
C GLN A 269 28.25 -21.58 17.77
N SER A 270 28.51 -21.35 16.49
CA SER A 270 29.59 -21.98 15.73
C SER A 270 29.65 -21.37 14.32
N ALA A 271 30.57 -20.45 14.09
CA ALA A 271 31.33 -20.32 12.85
C ALA A 271 32.38 -19.22 13.04
N GLN A 272 33.54 -19.64 13.51
CA GLN A 272 34.74 -18.86 13.67
C GLN A 272 35.60 -19.01 12.41
N THR A 273 35.89 -17.87 11.79
CA THR A 273 37.19 -17.47 11.20
C THR A 273 37.79 -18.32 10.07
N ARG A 274 37.88 -17.70 8.89
CA ARG A 274 39.13 -17.69 8.10
C ARG A 274 39.40 -16.26 7.64
N SER A 275 40.31 -15.59 8.35
CA SER A 275 41.04 -14.43 7.83
C SER A 275 42.12 -14.96 6.90
N VAL A 276 42.18 -14.44 5.67
CA VAL A 276 43.32 -14.62 4.79
C VAL A 276 43.83 -13.23 4.45
N ASP A 277 44.98 -12.94 5.04
CA ASP A 277 46.10 -12.14 4.57
C ASP A 277 45.85 -11.00 3.57
N ALA A 278 46.06 -9.80 4.08
CA ALA A 278 46.34 -8.59 3.33
C ALA A 278 47.81 -8.61 2.86
N ALA A 279 48.03 -8.64 1.54
CA ALA A 279 49.25 -8.17 0.90
C ALA A 279 48.98 -7.84 -0.57
N ASN A 280 49.56 -6.72 -1.02
CA ASN A 280 49.62 -6.18 -2.39
C ASN A 280 48.34 -5.61 -3.00
N VAL A 281 48.11 -4.32 -2.71
CA VAL A 281 47.44 -3.40 -3.65
C VAL A 281 48.50 -2.94 -4.65
N GLU A 282 48.60 -3.65 -5.78
CA GLU A 282 49.13 -3.06 -7.00
C GLU A 282 48.10 -2.05 -7.50
N ILE A 283 48.53 -0.81 -7.69
CA ILE A 283 47.79 0.23 -8.39
C ILE A 283 47.79 -0.20 -9.86
N VAL A 284 46.76 -0.98 -10.24
CA VAL A 284 46.46 -1.29 -11.62
C VAL A 284 45.82 -0.04 -12.21
N ASP A 285 46.53 0.53 -13.17
CA ASP A 285 46.11 1.61 -14.07
C ASP A 285 44.73 1.29 -14.66
N GLU A 286 43.69 2.02 -14.21
CA GLU A 286 42.30 1.97 -14.71
C GLU A 286 42.19 2.68 -16.08
N SER A 287 43.07 2.35 -17.01
CA SER A 287 42.94 2.75 -18.40
C SER A 287 42.44 1.54 -19.22
N GLU A 288 41.24 1.69 -19.77
CA GLU A 288 40.68 0.86 -20.85
C GLU A 288 40.07 -0.51 -20.47
N THR A 289 39.21 -0.59 -19.44
CA THR A 289 38.07 -1.53 -19.56
C THR A 289 37.08 -0.93 -20.54
N GLY A 290 37.38 -1.09 -21.84
CA GLY A 290 36.43 -0.84 -22.92
C GLY A 290 35.15 -1.57 -22.57
N GLY A 291 34.14 -0.79 -22.17
CA GLY A 291 32.84 -1.31 -21.78
C GLY A 291 32.32 -2.18 -22.92
N ASP A 292 32.32 -3.49 -22.70
CA ASP A 292 31.59 -4.45 -23.49
C ASP A 292 30.12 -4.07 -23.30
N TYR A 293 29.65 -3.12 -24.11
CA TYR A 293 28.26 -2.74 -24.20
C TYR A 293 27.53 -4.01 -24.59
N GLY A 294 26.93 -4.66 -23.59
CA GLY A 294 26.30 -5.97 -23.70
C GLY A 294 25.48 -6.03 -24.97
N MET A 295 25.73 -7.07 -25.77
CA MET A 295 25.03 -7.31 -27.04
C MET A 295 23.53 -7.04 -26.85
N PRO A 296 22.92 -6.20 -27.70
CA PRO A 296 21.52 -5.83 -27.55
C PRO A 296 20.69 -7.11 -27.52
N TYR A 297 19.91 -7.28 -26.44
CA TYR A 297 19.08 -8.45 -26.28
C TYR A 297 18.16 -8.58 -27.51
N ALA A 298 18.26 -9.71 -28.20
CA ALA A 298 17.38 -10.06 -29.30
C ALA A 298 16.40 -11.14 -28.82
N ARG A 299 15.11 -10.80 -28.77
CA ARG A 299 14.05 -11.72 -28.37
C ARG A 299 14.06 -12.93 -29.29
N GLN A 300 14.31 -14.11 -28.71
CA GLN A 300 14.22 -15.36 -29.45
C GLN A 300 12.77 -15.62 -29.87
N PRO A 301 12.53 -16.20 -31.07
CA PRO A 301 11.19 -16.64 -31.45
C PRO A 301 10.61 -17.57 -30.39
N ALA A 302 9.34 -17.37 -30.04
CA ALA A 302 8.66 -18.30 -29.15
C ALA A 302 8.62 -19.69 -29.80
N GLU A 303 8.91 -20.73 -29.03
CA GLU A 303 8.66 -22.11 -29.44
C GLU A 303 7.54 -22.69 -28.59
N TYR A 304 6.85 -23.68 -29.14
CA TYR A 304 5.78 -24.37 -28.43
C TYR A 304 6.34 -25.18 -27.27
N VAL A 305 5.76 -24.99 -26.08
CA VAL A 305 6.02 -25.81 -24.91
C VAL A 305 4.69 -26.43 -24.42
N PRO A 306 4.59 -27.77 -24.34
CA PRO A 306 3.39 -28.42 -23.82
C PRO A 306 3.29 -28.23 -22.30
N PRO A 307 2.09 -27.95 -21.75
CA PRO A 307 1.92 -27.91 -20.30
C PRO A 307 2.18 -29.29 -19.67
N PRO A 308 2.69 -29.34 -18.44
CA PRO A 308 2.79 -30.57 -17.67
C PRO A 308 1.48 -31.36 -17.69
N ARG A 309 1.57 -32.69 -17.84
CA ARG A 309 0.39 -33.58 -17.86
C ARG A 309 -0.13 -33.79 -16.44
N VAL A 310 -0.60 -32.74 -15.80
CA VAL A 310 -1.34 -32.82 -14.54
C VAL A 310 -2.82 -32.97 -14.89
N ILE A 311 -3.52 -33.92 -14.27
CA ILE A 311 -4.97 -34.05 -14.45
C ILE A 311 -5.63 -32.91 -13.67
N VAL A 312 -5.63 -31.72 -14.26
CA VAL A 312 -6.34 -30.58 -13.68
C VAL A 312 -7.78 -30.61 -14.18
N ARG A 313 -8.72 -30.73 -13.24
CA ARG A 313 -10.14 -30.56 -13.55
C ARG A 313 -10.38 -29.08 -13.83
N THR A 314 -10.86 -28.78 -15.03
CA THR A 314 -11.39 -27.44 -15.35
C THR A 314 -12.38 -27.03 -14.26
N PRO A 315 -12.11 -25.95 -13.52
CA PRO A 315 -13.03 -25.54 -12.48
C PRO A 315 -14.33 -25.04 -13.10
N ALA A 316 -15.44 -25.38 -12.47
CA ALA A 316 -16.71 -24.77 -12.82
C ALA A 316 -16.65 -23.26 -12.54
N ALA A 317 -17.11 -22.43 -13.48
CA ALA A 317 -17.10 -20.97 -13.33
C ALA A 317 -17.82 -20.50 -12.03
N SER A 318 -18.86 -21.22 -11.60
CA SER A 318 -19.55 -20.97 -10.33
C SER A 318 -18.66 -21.16 -9.11
N SER A 319 -17.75 -22.15 -9.13
CA SER A 319 -16.80 -22.40 -8.05
C SER A 319 -15.79 -21.26 -7.94
N LEU A 320 -15.28 -20.76 -9.08
CA LEU A 320 -14.35 -19.62 -9.10
C LEU A 320 -15.02 -18.35 -8.56
N ILE A 321 -16.27 -18.07 -8.92
CA ILE A 321 -17.00 -16.91 -8.41
C ILE A 321 -17.20 -17.00 -6.89
N GLN A 322 -17.50 -18.18 -6.35
CA GLN A 322 -17.64 -18.36 -4.91
C GLN A 322 -16.32 -18.12 -4.18
N VAL A 323 -15.23 -18.65 -4.72
CA VAL A 323 -13.89 -18.47 -4.13
C VAL A 323 -13.44 -17.01 -4.22
N PHE A 324 -13.66 -16.34 -5.35
CA PHE A 324 -13.37 -14.90 -5.49
C PHE A 324 -14.13 -14.04 -4.49
N LYS A 325 -15.38 -14.38 -4.16
CA LYS A 325 -16.12 -13.65 -3.10
C LYS A 325 -15.50 -13.81 -1.71
N ALA A 326 -14.84 -14.94 -1.46
CA ALA A 326 -14.24 -15.24 -0.16
C ALA A 326 -12.80 -14.71 -0.05
N GLU A 327 -12.02 -14.82 -1.12
CA GLU A 327 -10.56 -14.61 -1.14
C GLU A 327 -10.13 -13.44 -2.04
N GLY A 328 -11.05 -12.82 -2.77
CA GLY A 328 -10.74 -11.79 -3.76
C GLY A 328 -10.07 -10.56 -3.15
N ALA A 329 -9.09 -10.02 -3.87
CA ALA A 329 -8.39 -8.80 -3.50
C ALA A 329 -9.38 -7.62 -3.40
N VAL A 330 -9.18 -6.78 -2.38
CA VAL A 330 -10.03 -5.61 -2.15
C VAL A 330 -9.93 -4.65 -3.34
N GLY A 331 -11.08 -4.25 -3.90
CA GLY A 331 -11.16 -3.33 -5.03
C GLY A 331 -11.32 -4.03 -6.38
N GLU A 332 -11.07 -5.34 -6.45
CA GLU A 332 -11.30 -6.11 -7.65
C GLU A 332 -12.77 -6.53 -7.80
N SER A 333 -13.24 -6.54 -9.04
CA SER A 333 -14.64 -6.89 -9.36
C SER A 333 -14.77 -8.08 -10.30
N ASP A 334 -13.69 -8.45 -10.98
CA ASP A 334 -13.65 -9.54 -11.95
C ASP A 334 -12.74 -10.67 -11.44
N PRO A 335 -13.25 -11.90 -11.26
CA PRO A 335 -12.43 -13.06 -10.86
C PRO A 335 -11.33 -13.42 -11.87
N TYR A 336 -11.41 -12.91 -13.10
CA TYR A 336 -10.42 -13.14 -14.16
C TYR A 336 -9.44 -11.97 -14.32
N ASN A 337 -9.50 -10.94 -13.48
CA ASN A 337 -8.41 -9.96 -13.42
C ASN A 337 -7.10 -10.64 -12.98
N ALA A 338 -5.96 -10.28 -13.58
CA ALA A 338 -4.62 -10.73 -13.17
C ALA A 338 -4.36 -10.52 -11.67
N TYR A 339 -5.03 -9.54 -11.06
CA TYR A 339 -4.88 -9.15 -9.65
C TYR A 339 -6.05 -9.56 -8.77
N ALA A 340 -7.01 -10.32 -9.30
CA ALA A 340 -8.22 -10.75 -8.58
C ALA A 340 -7.91 -11.41 -7.22
N PHE A 341 -6.75 -12.04 -7.07
CA PHE A 341 -6.31 -12.71 -5.83
C PHE A 341 -4.97 -12.17 -5.31
N GLY A 342 -4.54 -10.99 -5.78
CA GLY A 342 -3.22 -10.41 -5.46
C GLY A 342 -2.03 -11.13 -6.10
N GLY A 343 -2.27 -11.95 -7.13
CA GLY A 343 -1.25 -12.78 -7.80
C GLY A 343 -1.81 -14.15 -8.22
N PRO A 344 -0.94 -15.15 -8.46
CA PRO A 344 -1.39 -16.53 -8.72
C PRO A 344 -2.05 -17.13 -7.48
N ARG A 345 -3.16 -17.85 -7.67
CA ARG A 345 -3.81 -18.59 -6.57
C ARG A 345 -2.89 -19.69 -6.03
N ARG A 346 -2.86 -19.85 -4.70
CA ARG A 346 -2.05 -20.90 -4.02
C ARG A 346 -2.81 -22.19 -3.73
N THR A 347 -4.12 -22.19 -3.93
CA THR A 347 -5.00 -23.32 -3.65
C THR A 347 -5.97 -23.51 -4.82
N PRO A 348 -6.42 -24.74 -5.12
CA PRO A 348 -7.44 -24.96 -6.13
C PRO A 348 -8.78 -24.32 -5.73
N PRO A 349 -9.67 -23.98 -6.68
CA PRO A 349 -9.57 -24.20 -8.13
C PRO A 349 -8.66 -23.20 -8.88
N TYR A 350 -7.62 -23.68 -9.57
CA TYR A 350 -6.73 -22.83 -10.37
C TYR A 350 -7.42 -22.31 -11.63
N ARG A 351 -7.24 -21.02 -11.94
CA ARG A 351 -7.75 -20.43 -13.19
C ARG A 351 -6.84 -20.82 -14.35
N TYR A 352 -7.42 -21.03 -15.55
CA TYR A 352 -6.59 -21.11 -16.75
C TYR A 352 -5.98 -19.76 -17.06
N LEU A 353 -4.67 -19.72 -17.30
CA LEU A 353 -3.95 -18.48 -17.59
C LEU A 353 -4.48 -17.82 -18.87
N SER A 354 -4.98 -18.61 -19.81
CA SER A 354 -5.65 -18.13 -21.03
C SER A 354 -6.93 -17.33 -20.77
N GLN A 355 -7.58 -17.50 -19.62
CA GLN A 355 -8.81 -16.80 -19.26
C GLN A 355 -8.55 -15.55 -18.42
N ILE A 356 -7.33 -15.40 -17.88
CA ILE A 356 -6.94 -14.26 -17.06
C ILE A 356 -6.63 -13.08 -17.99
N ALA A 357 -7.11 -11.88 -17.63
CA ALA A 357 -6.78 -10.65 -18.33
C ALA A 357 -5.26 -10.42 -18.32
N GLN A 358 -4.73 -9.78 -19.38
CA GLN A 358 -3.32 -9.43 -19.41
C GLN A 358 -2.97 -8.52 -18.21
N PRO A 359 -1.80 -8.73 -17.58
CA PRO A 359 -1.34 -7.86 -16.52
C PRO A 359 -1.10 -6.45 -17.05
N HIS A 360 -1.03 -5.49 -16.13
CA HIS A 360 -0.70 -4.12 -16.47
C HIS A 360 0.69 -4.05 -17.14
N PRO A 361 0.88 -3.28 -18.22
CA PRO A 361 2.15 -3.25 -18.97
C PRO A 361 3.38 -2.96 -18.10
N TRP A 362 3.23 -2.10 -17.09
CA TRP A 362 4.32 -1.69 -16.19
C TRP A 362 4.65 -2.70 -15.09
N GLU A 363 3.95 -3.83 -15.06
CA GLU A 363 4.26 -4.90 -14.13
C GLU A 363 5.14 -5.94 -14.80
N ILE A 364 6.36 -6.07 -14.30
CA ILE A 364 7.37 -7.03 -14.74
C ILE A 364 7.63 -8.10 -13.69
N SER A 365 6.65 -8.36 -12.81
CA SER A 365 6.74 -9.43 -11.82
C SER A 365 6.82 -10.79 -12.52
N GLY A 366 7.40 -11.79 -11.85
CA GLY A 366 7.42 -13.16 -12.39
C GLY A 366 6.01 -13.67 -12.76
N TRP A 367 4.99 -13.28 -11.99
CA TRP A 367 3.59 -13.54 -12.30
C TRP A 367 3.13 -12.91 -13.61
N ALA A 368 3.33 -11.60 -13.76
CA ALA A 368 2.91 -10.88 -14.95
C ALA A 368 3.60 -11.45 -16.21
N GLU A 369 4.89 -11.73 -16.10
CA GLU A 369 5.63 -12.32 -17.20
C GLU A 369 5.19 -13.76 -17.52
N ASN A 370 4.83 -14.58 -16.52
CA ASN A 370 4.25 -15.92 -16.77
C ASN A 370 2.90 -15.83 -17.50
N LEU A 371 2.06 -14.84 -17.17
CA LEU A 371 0.80 -14.59 -17.88
C LEU A 371 1.03 -14.18 -19.34
N ARG A 372 2.00 -13.29 -19.60
CA ARG A 372 2.35 -12.86 -20.95
C ARG A 372 2.89 -14.03 -21.77
N TRP A 373 3.79 -14.82 -21.19
CA TRP A 373 4.33 -16.01 -21.85
C TRP A 373 3.21 -17.02 -22.19
N ALA A 374 2.33 -17.32 -21.23
CA ALA A 374 1.22 -18.26 -21.47
C ALA A 374 0.24 -17.74 -22.53
N PHE A 375 0.02 -16.42 -22.58
CA PHE A 375 -0.78 -15.80 -23.62
C PHE A 375 -0.12 -15.90 -24.99
N GLU A 376 1.18 -15.67 -25.10
CA GLU A 376 1.94 -15.86 -26.33
C GLU A 376 1.86 -17.31 -26.82
N GLN A 377 2.06 -18.30 -25.92
CA GLN A 377 1.89 -19.72 -26.25
C GLN A 377 0.50 -20.00 -26.84
N ARG A 378 -0.55 -19.45 -26.23
CA ARG A 378 -1.91 -19.59 -26.75
C ARG A 378 -2.06 -18.96 -28.13
N VAL A 379 -1.64 -17.71 -28.29
CA VAL A 379 -1.83 -16.96 -29.54
C VAL A 379 -1.12 -17.64 -30.70
N LEU A 380 0.12 -18.10 -30.50
CA LEU A 380 0.93 -18.68 -31.56
C LEU A 380 0.62 -20.15 -31.83
N PHE A 381 0.28 -20.93 -30.80
CA PHE A 381 0.28 -22.39 -30.90
C PHE A 381 -1.08 -23.05 -30.69
N ALA A 382 -2.12 -22.37 -30.17
CA ALA A 382 -3.38 -23.05 -29.82
C ALA A 382 -4.14 -23.67 -31.00
N GLN A 383 -3.91 -23.18 -32.23
CA GLN A 383 -4.52 -23.77 -33.43
C GLN A 383 -3.94 -25.15 -33.77
N THR A 384 -2.62 -25.30 -33.65
CA THR A 384 -1.89 -26.55 -33.96
C THR A 384 -1.85 -27.48 -32.74
N PHE A 385 -1.72 -26.90 -31.55
CA PHE A 385 -1.56 -27.58 -30.27
C PHE A 385 -2.60 -27.05 -29.27
N PRO A 386 -3.82 -27.62 -29.22
CA PRO A 386 -4.89 -27.18 -28.34
C PRO A 386 -4.50 -27.13 -26.85
N GLU A 387 -3.51 -27.92 -26.44
CA GLU A 387 -2.94 -27.94 -25.09
C GLU A 387 -2.28 -26.62 -24.70
N ALA A 388 -1.86 -25.78 -25.65
CA ALA A 388 -1.29 -24.45 -25.36
C ALA A 388 -2.25 -23.55 -24.57
N SER A 389 -3.55 -23.85 -24.56
CA SER A 389 -4.55 -23.10 -23.77
C SER A 389 -4.77 -23.64 -22.35
N ARG A 390 -4.09 -24.74 -21.97
CA ARG A 390 -4.32 -25.49 -20.72
C ARG A 390 -3.39 -25.13 -19.56
N TRP A 391 -2.49 -24.16 -19.75
CA TRP A 391 -1.73 -23.58 -18.64
C TRP A 391 -2.68 -22.97 -17.61
N ASP A 392 -2.40 -23.17 -16.32
CA ASP A 392 -3.18 -22.66 -15.19
C ASP A 392 -2.28 -22.17 -14.05
N GLU A 393 -2.89 -21.69 -12.97
CA GLU A 393 -2.20 -21.15 -11.80
C GLU A 393 -1.59 -22.20 -10.86
N SER A 394 -1.63 -23.50 -11.19
CA SER A 394 -1.02 -24.51 -10.33
C SER A 394 0.48 -24.28 -10.15
N PRO A 395 1.07 -24.54 -8.97
CA PRO A 395 2.51 -24.40 -8.74
C PRO A 395 3.34 -25.13 -9.80
N GLU A 396 2.93 -26.34 -10.19
CA GLU A 396 3.62 -27.15 -11.19
C GLU A 396 3.67 -26.47 -12.56
N HIS A 397 2.58 -25.82 -12.98
CA HIS A 397 2.56 -25.04 -14.22
C HIS A 397 3.38 -23.77 -14.10
N MET A 398 3.25 -23.04 -12.99
CA MET A 398 3.97 -21.78 -12.77
C MET A 398 5.48 -21.97 -12.74
N ASP A 399 5.96 -23.01 -12.05
CA ASP A 399 7.38 -23.37 -11.98
C ASP A 399 7.91 -23.81 -13.36
N CYS A 400 7.11 -24.55 -14.13
CA CYS A 400 7.48 -24.96 -15.47
C CYS A 400 7.61 -23.78 -16.43
N ILE A 401 6.68 -22.80 -16.37
CA ILE A 401 6.75 -21.58 -17.19
C ILE A 401 7.99 -20.77 -16.82
N GLU A 402 8.23 -20.57 -15.52
CA GLU A 402 9.42 -19.83 -15.05
C GLU A 402 10.70 -20.50 -15.53
N HIS A 403 10.81 -21.83 -15.38
CA HIS A 403 11.95 -22.60 -15.84
C HIS A 403 12.21 -22.41 -17.34
N GLU A 404 11.18 -22.58 -18.18
CA GLU A 404 11.29 -22.45 -19.63
C GLU A 404 11.69 -21.04 -20.04
N ARG A 405 11.11 -20.01 -19.40
CA ARG A 405 11.48 -18.63 -19.64
C ARG A 405 12.94 -18.36 -19.29
N THR A 406 13.41 -18.83 -18.15
CA THR A 406 14.82 -18.66 -17.75
C THR A 406 15.76 -19.40 -18.68
N GLN A 407 15.47 -20.65 -19.02
CA GLN A 407 16.31 -21.46 -19.91
C GLN A 407 16.43 -20.87 -21.31
N ARG A 408 15.33 -20.33 -21.83
CA ARG A 408 15.27 -19.74 -23.18
C ARG A 408 15.59 -18.25 -23.20
N VAL A 409 15.93 -17.68 -22.03
CA VAL A 409 16.13 -16.25 -21.82
C VAL A 409 14.97 -15.44 -22.39
N TRP A 410 13.73 -15.93 -22.24
CA TRP A 410 12.54 -15.24 -22.74
C TRP A 410 12.18 -14.08 -21.81
N ALA A 411 11.89 -12.94 -22.41
CA ALA A 411 11.37 -11.73 -21.76
C ALA A 411 10.24 -11.15 -22.62
N SER A 412 9.22 -10.59 -21.96
CA SER A 412 8.18 -9.83 -22.66
C SER A 412 8.72 -8.51 -23.22
N ASP A 413 8.00 -7.93 -24.19
CA ASP A 413 8.36 -6.61 -24.71
C ASP A 413 8.32 -5.55 -23.59
N GLU A 414 7.38 -5.66 -22.64
CA GLU A 414 7.28 -4.73 -21.52
C GLU A 414 8.47 -4.81 -20.56
N LEU A 415 9.00 -6.01 -20.30
CA LEU A 415 10.22 -6.16 -19.49
C LEU A 415 11.42 -5.54 -20.21
N LEU A 416 11.56 -5.77 -21.52
CA LEU A 416 12.65 -5.21 -22.32
C LEU A 416 12.59 -3.69 -22.41
N GLU A 417 11.41 -3.14 -22.64
CA GLU A 417 11.19 -1.69 -22.61
C GLU A 417 11.56 -1.11 -21.24
N GLN A 418 11.24 -1.81 -20.15
CA GLN A 418 11.59 -1.33 -18.82
C GLN A 418 13.10 -1.40 -18.53
N MET A 419 13.79 -2.44 -19.03
CA MET A 419 15.26 -2.55 -18.90
C MET A 419 15.97 -1.47 -19.71
N LEU A 420 15.56 -1.21 -20.95
CA LEU A 420 16.11 -0.16 -21.80
C LEU A 420 15.86 1.26 -21.27
N GLN A 421 14.92 1.42 -20.33
CA GLN A 421 14.60 2.69 -19.69
C GLN A 421 15.27 2.85 -18.31
N GLY A 422 16.04 1.86 -17.86
CA GLY A 422 16.75 1.87 -16.58
C GLY A 422 18.25 2.17 -16.68
N ASP A 423 18.81 2.05 -17.88
CA ASP A 423 20.14 2.56 -18.26
C ASP A 423 20.01 4.00 -18.78
#